data_AF-A0A1Q6M363-F1
#
_entry.id   AF-A0A1Q6M363-F1
#
_cell.length_a   1.000
_cell.length_b   1.000
_cell.length_c   1.000
_cell.angle_alpha   90.00
_cell.angle_beta   90.00
_cell.angle_gamma   90.00
#
_symmetry.space_group_name_H-M   'P 1'
#
loop_
_entity.id
_entity.type
_entity.pdbx_description
1 polymer ?
#
loop_
_entity_poly.entity_id
_entity_poly.type
_entity_poly.pdbx_seq_one_letter_code
_entity_poly.pdbx_strand_id
1 'polypeptide(L)' 'MSLYLNKNNDKFKEYKSARIFIDKSNLITITNSNISKPSSKFMGVTRPRRFGKTMALSMLNAYYSKGCDSYLYLIN' A
#
# COMPACT_ATOMS: atom_id res chain seq x y z
N MET A 1 20.16 -10.04 -3.68
CA MET A 1 19.52 -8.88 -4.33
C MET A 1 18.84 -9.36 -5.62
N SER A 2 17.76 -10.14 -5.51
CA SER A 2 17.04 -10.75 -6.66
C SER A 2 15.50 -10.66 -6.51
N LEU A 3 15.03 -9.92 -5.49
CA LEU A 3 13.61 -9.87 -5.11
C LEU A 3 12.90 -8.57 -5.54
N TYR A 4 13.40 -7.93 -6.60
CA TYR A 4 12.86 -6.69 -7.18
C TYR A 4 12.04 -6.93 -8.46
N LEU A 5 11.78 -8.20 -8.82
CA LEU A 5 10.75 -8.48 -9.83
C LEU A 5 9.39 -8.03 -9.30
N ASN A 6 8.69 -7.26 -10.12
CA ASN A 6 7.42 -6.60 -9.82
C ASN A 6 6.33 -7.68 -9.67
N LYS A 7 6.20 -8.26 -8.47
CA LYS A 7 5.22 -9.32 -8.12
C LYS A 7 3.77 -8.79 -8.02
N ASN A 8 3.41 -7.83 -8.87
CA ASN A 8 2.10 -7.17 -8.90
C ASN A 8 1.52 -6.94 -7.49
N ASN A 9 0.33 -7.49 -7.21
CA ASN A 9 -0.36 -7.41 -5.92
C ASN A 9 -0.13 -8.65 -5.02
N ASP A 10 0.73 -9.60 -5.40
CA ASP A 10 0.94 -10.87 -4.67
C ASP A 10 1.39 -10.63 -3.22
N LYS A 11 2.31 -9.68 -3.02
CA LYS A 11 2.79 -9.31 -1.68
C LYS A 11 1.65 -8.75 -0.81
N PHE A 12 0.76 -7.96 -1.41
CA PHE A 12 -0.39 -7.41 -0.67
C PHE A 12 -1.39 -8.51 -0.30
N LYS A 13 -1.62 -9.46 -1.20
CA LYS A 13 -2.44 -10.65 -0.92
C LYS A 13 -1.88 -11.48 0.23
N GLU A 14 -0.58 -11.74 0.22
CA GLU A 14 0.12 -12.42 1.32
C GLU A 14 -0.04 -11.65 2.64
N TYR A 15 0.19 -10.32 2.63
CA TYR A 15 0.02 -9.50 3.83
C TYR A 15 -1.41 -9.47 4.36
N LYS A 16 -2.44 -9.41 3.49
CA LYS A 16 -3.85 -9.44 3.91
C LYS A 16 -4.21 -10.76 4.61
N SER A 17 -3.60 -11.87 4.18
CA SER A 17 -3.79 -13.19 4.81
C SER A 17 -3.02 -13.37 6.13
N ALA A 18 -2.11 -12.46 6.47
CA ALA A 18 -1.29 -12.58 7.68
C ALA A 18 -2.11 -12.26 8.94
N ARG A 19 -1.89 -13.01 10.02
CA ARG A 19 -2.53 -12.79 11.33
C ARG A 19 -2.30 -11.38 11.90
N ILE A 20 -1.20 -10.74 11.52
CA ILE A 20 -0.80 -9.41 11.99
C ILE A 20 -1.27 -8.28 11.06
N PHE A 21 -2.15 -8.57 10.10
CA PHE A 21 -2.66 -7.55 9.18
C PHE A 21 -3.48 -6.52 9.96
N ILE A 22 -3.12 -5.26 9.77
CA ILE A 22 -3.86 -4.11 10.26
C ILE A 22 -4.34 -3.38 9.03
N ASP A 23 -5.66 -3.21 8.89
CA ASP A 23 -6.20 -2.44 7.79
C ASP A 23 -5.72 -0.97 7.87
N LYS A 24 -5.15 -0.49 6.77
CA LYS A 24 -4.65 0.87 6.61
C LYS A 24 -5.29 1.56 5.42
N SER A 25 -6.41 1.05 4.91
CA SER A 25 -7.18 1.60 3.80
C SER A 25 -7.45 3.10 3.93
N ASN A 26 -7.64 3.63 5.14
CA ASN A 26 -7.74 5.07 5.41
C ASN A 26 -6.57 5.91 4.87
N LEU A 27 -5.37 5.33 4.69
CA LEU A 27 -4.26 6.01 4.02
C LEU A 27 -4.61 6.37 2.59
N ILE A 28 -5.40 5.58 1.88
CA ILE A 28 -5.82 5.85 0.50
C ILE A 28 -6.58 7.17 0.43
N THR A 29 -7.52 7.40 1.36
CA THR A 29 -8.29 8.65 1.44
C THR A 29 -7.38 9.86 1.63
N ILE A 30 -6.43 9.77 2.57
CA ILE A 30 -5.45 10.83 2.82
C ILE A 30 -4.57 11.05 1.58
N THR A 31 -4.07 9.98 0.98
CA THR A 31 -3.20 10.01 -0.21
C THR A 31 -3.91 10.65 -1.40
N ASN A 32 -5.16 10.24 -1.67
CA ASN A 32 -6.00 10.81 -2.73
C ASN A 32 -6.27 12.30 -2.50
N SER A 33 -6.52 12.72 -1.27
CA SER A 33 -6.74 14.15 -0.96
C SER A 33 -5.49 15.02 -1.13
N ASN A 34 -4.29 14.41 -1.09
CA ASN A 34 -3.01 15.10 -1.13
C ASN A 34 -2.32 15.03 -2.50
N ILE A 35 -2.61 14.01 -3.32
CA ILE A 35 -1.92 13.80 -4.61
C ILE A 35 -2.14 14.95 -5.60
N SER A 36 -3.31 15.61 -5.53
CA SER A 36 -3.65 16.76 -6.37
C SER A 36 -3.11 18.09 -5.84
N LYS A 37 -2.49 18.12 -4.66
CA LYS A 37 -2.01 19.35 -4.01
C LYS A 37 -0.51 19.53 -4.21
N PRO A 38 -0.04 20.64 -4.81
CA PRO A 38 1.38 20.83 -5.14
C PRO A 38 2.31 20.81 -3.93
N SER A 39 1.84 21.29 -2.77
CA SER A 39 2.61 21.36 -1.51
C SER A 39 2.61 20.09 -0.66
N SER A 40 1.68 19.14 -0.90
CA SER A 40 1.50 17.94 -0.05
C SER A 40 1.51 16.62 -0.82
N LYS A 41 1.85 16.64 -2.12
CA LYS A 41 1.96 15.45 -2.96
C LYS A 41 3.00 14.42 -2.48
N PHE A 42 4.00 14.85 -1.71
CA PHE A 42 5.04 13.99 -1.17
C PHE A 42 4.79 13.67 0.30
N MET A 43 4.76 12.39 0.65
CA MET A 43 4.55 11.92 2.02
C MET A 43 5.73 11.08 2.48
N GLY A 44 6.35 11.48 3.60
CA GLY A 44 7.36 10.67 4.29
C GLY A 44 6.73 9.87 5.41
N VAL A 45 6.96 8.55 5.44
CA VAL A 45 6.48 7.69 6.54
C VAL A 45 7.63 7.35 7.47
N THR A 46 7.75 8.09 8.58
CA THR A 46 8.76 7.87 9.61
C THR A 46 8.19 6.97 10.72
N ARG A 47 8.68 5.72 10.82
CA ARG A 47 8.34 4.77 11.91
C ARG A 47 9.54 3.85 12.19
N PRO A 48 9.62 3.13 13.33
CA PRO A 48 10.65 2.11 13.57
C PRO A 48 10.53 0.89 12.64
N ARG A 49 11.58 0.05 12.60
CA ARG A 49 11.59 -1.18 11.78
C ARG A 49 10.42 -2.10 12.14
N ARG A 50 9.84 -2.79 11.14
CA ARG A 50 8.67 -3.70 11.26
C ARG A 50 7.30 -3.08 11.61
N PHE A 51 7.16 -1.76 11.66
CA PHE A 51 5.86 -1.09 11.86
C PHE A 51 4.94 -1.04 10.61
N GLY A 52 5.08 -2.01 9.70
CA GLY A 52 4.20 -2.17 8.54
C GLY A 52 4.24 -1.01 7.52
N LYS A 53 5.41 -0.36 7.35
CA LYS A 53 5.63 0.64 6.29
C LYS A 53 5.57 0.01 4.90
N THR A 54 6.31 -1.08 4.69
CA THR A 54 6.31 -1.84 3.44
C THR A 54 4.92 -2.37 3.10
N MET A 55 4.18 -2.86 4.10
CA MET A 55 2.80 -3.33 3.93
C MET A 55 1.86 -2.21 3.44
N ALA A 56 1.97 -1.01 4.02
CA ALA A 56 1.20 0.15 3.59
C ALA A 56 1.55 0.56 2.14
N LEU A 57 2.83 0.51 1.78
CA LEU A 57 3.25 0.79 0.40
C LEU A 57 2.75 -0.27 -0.59
N SER A 58 2.78 -1.56 -0.22
CA SER A 58 2.22 -2.64 -1.06
C SER A 58 0.72 -2.49 -1.27
N MET A 59 -0.03 -2.05 -0.25
CA MET A 59 -1.45 -1.72 -0.35
C MET A 59 -1.69 -0.54 -1.31
N LEU A 60 -0.96 0.57 -1.15
CA LEU A 60 -1.07 1.72 -2.05
C LEU A 60 -0.70 1.34 -3.50
N ASN A 61 0.32 0.51 -3.68
CA ASN A 61 0.71 0.02 -5.01
C ASN A 61 -0.41 -0.82 -5.64
N ALA A 62 -1.03 -1.73 -4.89
CA ALA A 62 -2.18 -2.51 -5.38
C ALA A 62 -3.37 -1.61 -5.76
N TYR A 63 -3.59 -0.53 -5.01
CA TYR A 63 -4.66 0.44 -5.29
C TYR A 63 -4.39 1.28 -6.55
N TYR A 64 -3.19 1.85 -6.70
CA TYR A 64 -2.88 2.78 -7.80
C TYR A 64 -2.37 2.11 -9.07
N SER A 65 -1.62 1.01 -8.97
CA SER A 65 -0.92 0.42 -10.12
C SER A 65 -1.89 -0.08 -11.18
N LYS A 66 -3.14 -0.41 -10.83
CA LYS A 66 -4.19 -0.99 -11.71
C LYS A 66 -3.73 -2.16 -12.60
N GLY A 67 -2.52 -2.69 -12.41
CA GLY A 67 -1.90 -3.72 -13.24
C GLY A 67 -2.35 -5.14 -12.89
N CYS A 68 -3.17 -5.29 -11.84
CA CYS A 68 -3.83 -6.52 -11.45
C CYS A 68 -5.14 -6.20 -10.74
N ASP A 69 -6.14 -7.06 -10.89
CA ASP A 69 -7.43 -6.93 -10.23
C ASP A 69 -7.25 -6.97 -8.71
N SER A 70 -7.38 -5.78 -8.12
CA SER A 70 -7.18 -5.55 -6.70
C SER A 70 -8.47 -5.17 -5.97
N TYR A 71 -9.59 -5.09 -6.73
CA TYR A 71 -10.92 -4.69 -6.24
C TYR A 71 -11.39 -5.57 -5.08
N LEU A 72 -11.22 -6.89 -5.21
CA LEU A 72 -11.58 -7.88 -4.19
C LEU A 72 -10.74 -7.75 -2.89
N TYR A 73 -9.59 -7.10 -2.95
CA TYR A 73 -8.67 -6.97 -1.81
C TYR A 73 -8.78 -5.63 -1.09
N LEU A 74 -9.30 -4.59 -1.77
CA LEU A 74 -9.33 -3.21 -1.29
C LEU A 74 -10.70 -2.76 -0.77
N ILE A 75 -11.72 -3.62 -0.91
CA ILE A 75 -13.05 -3.38 -0.36
C ILE A 75 -13.15 -4.05 1.00
N ASN A 76 -13.42 -3.23 2.01
CA ASN A 76 -14.13 -3.58 3.22
C ASN A 76 -15.57 -3.07 3.05
#